data_AF-A0A8H5SYR9-F1
#
_entry.id   AF-A0A8H5SYR9-F1
#
_cell.length_a   1.000
_cell.length_b   1.000
_cell.length_c   1.000
_cell.angle_alpha   90.00
_cell.angle_beta   90.00
_cell.angle_gamma   90.00
#
_symmetry.space_group_name_H-M   'P 1'
#
loop_
_entity.id
_entity.type
_entity.pdbx_description
1 polymer ?
#
loop_
_entity_poly.entity_id
_entity_poly.type
_entity_poly.pdbx_seq_one_letter_code
_entity_poly.pdbx_strand_id
1 'polypeptide(L)'
;MSVVRHTSQERISTFFSRYCSLSKEECNKFAQSYLGCDIRQASIQGAFSYTVRGDDFVIQFRAERPPLDLAIIKHAHQMHGGWVPEKETVKDLAYFFSQAWNSPVPIDSSTVLIKRLDFRQKLQTLAESPPPRFQPLVSYCKDNLQFVFDSAIPWCLNHGDLCHTNIIIDPLTGKLSGVIDWAEGSILPFGCALWGLETVLGRFDFEKGEWVYDEQREDLEDLFWETFRSHVGSLNPAQERGITVARLTGLFFRHAFKFNGLYDVPKDDSWDLRLLDGQLFGDRQWLTACKIIEWDDAEASRVDCAFVAVPHDKHFETVGPLLAGGIHVLKEKPASLSVVELRQLQEVAATYNVRLSTALQGRYSDRYHTLKEWLPLIGTIQCVEATRENYKPQLDQGWRSRGILGGGVHVDLGWHLLDLVLDLLPGPQTPVVRFSECLLTRPYQQYDAEDTYFASLLLPSSTPPTPDIPCYLKASRMSYHKTEKICIIGTDGTLVGEDCVVDLFASFESGRKRFTKTCAPPSVSINQMLLNFAQEVREERPSSEYQRHSDLDLRVTHTSEKIRSSWEPKFKPQTAQDIGDPISAID
;
A
#
# COMPACT_ATOMS: atom_id res chain seq x y z
N MET A 1 -24.37 5.73 56.70
CA MET A 1 -23.29 5.80 55.70
C MET A 1 -22.97 4.39 55.25
N SER A 2 -23.24 4.06 53.99
CA SER A 2 -22.80 2.80 53.38
C SER A 2 -21.32 2.91 53.04
N VAL A 3 -20.47 2.25 53.81
CA VAL A 3 -19.04 2.12 53.49
C VAL A 3 -18.89 0.86 52.64
N VAL A 4 -18.67 1.04 51.34
CA VAL A 4 -18.27 -0.06 50.45
C VAL A 4 -16.77 -0.26 50.63
N ARG A 5 -16.37 -1.33 51.31
CA ARG A 5 -14.96 -1.69 51.51
C ARG A 5 -14.56 -2.65 50.39
N HIS A 6 -13.84 -2.15 49.38
CA HIS A 6 -13.19 -3.02 48.40
C HIS A 6 -11.80 -3.38 48.91
N THR A 7 -11.57 -4.65 49.24
CA THR A 7 -10.23 -5.10 49.59
C THR A 7 -9.46 -5.47 48.31
N SER A 8 -8.15 -5.19 48.27
CA SER A 8 -7.29 -5.61 47.16
C SER A 8 -7.35 -7.13 46.94
N GLN A 9 -7.56 -7.89 48.02
CA GLN A 9 -7.70 -9.35 47.98
C GLN A 9 -8.93 -9.82 47.18
N GLU A 10 -10.08 -9.15 47.32
CA GLU A 10 -11.29 -9.47 46.55
C GLU A 10 -11.10 -9.17 45.05
N ARG A 11 -10.38 -8.08 44.71
CA ARG A 11 -10.09 -7.73 43.31
C ARG A 11 -9.14 -8.74 42.66
N ILE A 12 -8.12 -9.19 43.39
CA ILE A 12 -7.18 -10.21 42.93
C ILE A 12 -7.91 -11.53 42.71
N SER A 13 -8.73 -11.95 43.68
CA SER A 13 -9.53 -13.16 43.55
C SER A 13 -10.50 -13.08 42.38
N THR A 14 -11.14 -11.93 42.17
CA THR A 14 -12.03 -11.71 41.02
C THR A 14 -11.28 -11.77 39.70
N PHE A 15 -10.09 -11.16 39.61
CA PHE A 15 -9.25 -11.19 38.43
C PHE A 15 -8.88 -12.62 38.01
N PHE A 16 -8.34 -13.40 38.95
CA PHE A 16 -7.91 -14.78 38.67
C PHE A 16 -9.06 -15.77 38.50
N SER A 17 -10.24 -15.50 39.07
CA SER A 17 -11.40 -16.38 38.87
C SER A 17 -12.21 -16.10 37.60
N ARG A 18 -12.12 -14.88 37.05
CA ARG A 18 -12.97 -14.48 35.91
C ARG A 18 -12.23 -14.08 34.65
N TYR A 19 -10.97 -13.65 34.76
CA TYR A 19 -10.31 -12.89 33.69
C TYR A 19 -8.90 -13.38 33.34
N CYS A 20 -8.33 -14.30 34.11
CA CYS A 20 -6.98 -14.82 33.87
C CYS A 20 -6.99 -16.35 34.01
N SER A 21 -6.41 -17.04 33.04
CA SER A 21 -6.27 -18.51 33.04
C SER A 21 -5.09 -19.00 33.90
N LEU A 22 -4.15 -18.12 34.22
CA LEU A 22 -3.02 -18.39 35.10
C LEU A 22 -3.38 -18.14 36.56
N SER A 23 -2.73 -18.84 37.48
CA SER A 23 -2.82 -18.60 38.91
C SER A 23 -1.98 -17.38 39.33
N LYS A 24 -2.28 -16.87 40.52
CA LYS A 24 -1.50 -15.79 41.16
C LYS A 24 -0.04 -16.19 41.34
N GLU A 25 0.20 -17.43 41.73
CA GLU A 25 1.53 -18.00 41.96
C GLU A 25 2.33 -18.09 40.66
N GLU A 26 1.69 -18.47 39.55
CA GLU A 26 2.31 -18.50 38.22
C GLU A 26 2.67 -17.09 37.74
N CYS A 27 1.77 -16.12 37.87
CA CYS A 27 2.07 -14.72 37.54
C CYS A 27 3.19 -14.14 38.42
N ASN A 28 3.19 -14.46 39.72
CA ASN A 28 4.24 -14.02 40.63
C ASN A 28 5.60 -14.65 40.27
N LYS A 29 5.61 -15.96 39.98
CA LYS A 29 6.83 -16.66 39.58
C LYS A 29 7.39 -16.09 38.28
N PHE A 30 6.52 -15.81 37.32
CA PHE A 30 6.89 -15.14 36.08
C PHE A 30 7.48 -13.75 36.33
N ALA A 31 6.80 -12.91 37.12
CA ALA A 31 7.30 -11.56 37.41
C ALA A 31 8.63 -11.59 38.16
N GLN A 32 8.82 -12.52 39.10
CA GLN A 32 10.07 -12.69 39.84
C GLN A 32 11.19 -13.20 38.93
N SER A 33 10.92 -14.15 38.03
CA SER A 33 11.91 -14.60 37.04
C SER A 33 12.24 -13.52 36.01
N TYR A 34 11.25 -12.72 35.62
CA TYR A 34 11.39 -11.68 34.61
C TYR A 34 12.16 -10.46 35.13
N LEU A 35 11.92 -10.05 36.38
CA LEU A 35 12.60 -8.90 36.99
C LEU A 35 13.93 -9.27 37.66
N GLY A 36 14.17 -10.54 37.96
CA GLY A 36 15.38 -10.98 38.67
C GLY A 36 15.51 -10.43 40.10
N CYS A 37 14.42 -9.89 40.66
CA CYS A 37 14.37 -9.31 42.00
C CYS A 37 13.16 -9.81 42.77
N ASP A 38 13.15 -9.60 44.08
CA ASP A 38 11.96 -9.87 44.88
C ASP A 38 10.82 -8.94 44.45
N ILE A 39 9.63 -9.52 44.31
CA ILE A 39 8.42 -8.80 43.93
C ILE A 39 7.50 -8.64 45.12
N ARG A 40 6.78 -7.53 45.14
CA ARG A 40 5.73 -7.23 46.13
C ARG A 40 4.44 -6.95 45.40
N GLN A 41 3.35 -7.51 45.89
CA GLN A 41 2.02 -7.17 45.37
C GLN A 41 1.74 -5.67 45.56
N ALA A 42 1.22 -5.00 44.52
CA ALA A 42 0.80 -3.61 44.66
C ALA A 42 -0.37 -3.51 45.66
N SER A 43 -0.35 -2.47 46.49
CA SER A 43 -1.36 -2.23 47.52
C SER A 43 -2.76 -1.95 46.95
N ILE A 44 -2.82 -1.43 45.72
CA ILE A 44 -4.03 -1.14 44.95
C ILE A 44 -4.00 -1.94 43.64
N GLN A 45 -5.15 -2.50 43.25
CA GLN A 45 -5.28 -3.40 42.11
C GLN A 45 -6.33 -2.91 41.12
N GLY A 46 -6.04 -3.07 39.83
CA GLY A 46 -6.97 -2.76 38.75
C GLY A 46 -8.13 -3.76 38.71
N ALA A 47 -9.25 -3.35 38.11
CA ALA A 47 -10.43 -4.23 37.99
C ALA A 47 -10.23 -5.37 36.97
N PHE A 48 -9.38 -5.14 35.97
CA PHE A 48 -9.06 -6.09 34.89
C PHE A 48 -7.58 -6.44 34.85
N SER A 49 -6.89 -6.31 35.98
CA SER A 49 -5.45 -6.54 36.02
C SER A 49 -4.94 -6.90 37.40
N TYR A 50 -3.97 -7.80 37.46
CA TYR A 50 -3.15 -8.07 38.62
C TYR A 50 -1.80 -7.36 38.51
N THR A 51 -1.42 -6.56 39.51
CA THR A 51 -0.22 -5.72 39.49
C THR A 51 0.74 -6.08 40.62
N VAL A 52 2.00 -6.29 40.26
CA VAL A 52 3.13 -6.51 41.16
C VAL A 52 4.21 -5.48 40.89
N ARG A 53 5.03 -5.19 41.89
CA ARG A 53 6.14 -4.24 41.79
C ARG A 53 7.44 -4.88 42.27
N GLY A 54 8.53 -4.63 41.56
CA GLY A 54 9.89 -4.74 42.07
C GLY A 54 10.31 -3.44 42.76
N ASP A 55 11.61 -3.30 43.03
CA ASP A 55 12.14 -2.06 43.62
C ASP A 55 12.02 -0.88 42.64
N ASP A 56 12.31 -1.09 41.35
CA ASP A 56 12.28 -0.05 40.31
C ASP A 56 11.26 -0.30 39.18
N PHE A 57 10.50 -1.40 39.23
CA PHE A 57 9.62 -1.83 38.14
C PHE A 57 8.20 -2.14 38.60
N VAL A 58 7.23 -1.98 37.69
CA VAL A 58 5.84 -2.40 37.90
C VAL A 58 5.42 -3.30 36.75
N ILE A 59 4.95 -4.51 37.07
CA ILE A 59 4.38 -5.44 36.10
C ILE A 59 2.89 -5.56 36.33
N GLN A 60 2.12 -5.40 35.25
CA GLN A 60 0.68 -5.53 35.27
C GLN A 60 0.22 -6.63 34.31
N PHE A 61 -0.27 -7.74 34.87
CA PHE A 61 -0.93 -8.82 34.14
C PHE A 61 -2.37 -8.42 33.87
N ARG A 62 -2.81 -8.42 32.61
CA ARG A 62 -4.14 -7.92 32.22
C ARG A 62 -5.03 -9.02 31.65
N ALA A 63 -6.34 -8.78 31.74
CA ALA A 63 -7.35 -9.59 31.10
C ALA A 63 -7.29 -9.42 29.57
N GLU A 64 -7.47 -10.50 28.81
CA GLU A 64 -7.54 -10.42 27.34
C GLU A 64 -8.76 -9.63 26.83
N ARG A 65 -9.83 -9.53 27.64
CA ARG A 65 -11.03 -8.74 27.30
C ARG A 65 -11.56 -7.97 28.53
N PRO A 66 -11.78 -6.65 28.43
CA PRO A 66 -11.58 -5.82 27.24
C PRO A 66 -10.08 -5.53 26.97
N PRO A 67 -9.65 -5.51 25.70
CA PRO A 67 -8.28 -5.14 25.33
C PRO A 67 -7.99 -3.68 25.71
N LEU A 68 -6.70 -3.36 25.86
CA LEU A 68 -6.25 -2.02 26.16
C LEU A 68 -6.48 -1.10 24.95
N ASP A 69 -7.37 -0.13 25.06
CA ASP A 69 -7.66 0.82 23.99
C ASP A 69 -6.56 1.88 23.91
N LEU A 70 -5.70 1.77 22.89
CA LEU A 70 -4.57 2.66 22.67
C LEU A 70 -5.00 4.09 22.30
N ALA A 71 -6.19 4.28 21.70
CA ALA A 71 -6.73 5.60 21.43
C ALA A 71 -7.13 6.30 22.74
N ILE A 72 -7.72 5.58 23.69
CA ILE A 72 -8.01 6.11 25.03
C ILE A 72 -6.71 6.42 25.79
N ILE A 73 -5.68 5.58 25.68
CA ILE A 73 -4.37 5.87 26.25
C ILE A 73 -3.79 7.15 25.65
N LYS A 74 -3.87 7.35 24.34
CA LYS A 74 -3.43 8.58 23.66
C LYS A 74 -4.16 9.83 24.18
N HIS A 75 -5.47 9.74 24.41
CA HIS A 75 -6.23 10.83 25.03
C HIS A 75 -5.86 11.05 26.50
N ALA A 76 -5.63 9.98 27.27
CA ALA A 76 -5.17 10.07 28.64
C ALA A 76 -3.79 10.73 28.74
N HIS A 77 -2.89 10.48 27.78
CA HIS A 77 -1.60 11.20 27.67
C HIS A 77 -1.81 12.69 27.41
N GLN A 78 -2.68 13.04 26.47
CA GLN A 78 -2.99 14.45 26.17
C GLN A 78 -3.58 15.20 27.38
N MET A 79 -4.34 14.51 28.24
CA MET A 79 -5.00 15.10 29.40
C MET A 79 -4.17 15.05 30.69
N HIS A 80 -3.30 14.06 30.85
CA HIS A 80 -2.61 13.77 32.12
C HIS A 80 -1.08 13.73 32.01
N GLY A 81 -0.49 13.94 30.82
CA GLY A 81 0.96 14.13 30.64
C GLY A 81 1.83 13.05 31.27
N GLY A 82 2.90 13.45 31.96
CA GLY A 82 3.89 12.55 32.59
C GLY A 82 3.39 11.65 33.73
N TRP A 83 2.08 11.63 34.00
CA TRP A 83 1.44 10.61 34.83
C TRP A 83 1.10 9.33 34.03
N VAL A 84 1.32 9.36 32.70
CA VAL A 84 1.17 8.22 31.79
C VAL A 84 2.56 7.89 31.19
N PRO A 85 3.06 6.64 31.24
CA PRO A 85 4.43 6.30 30.82
C PRO A 85 4.73 6.56 29.33
N GLU A 86 5.87 7.20 28.99
CA GLU A 86 6.22 7.67 27.63
C GLU A 86 7.24 6.78 26.87
N LYS A 87 7.17 6.82 25.52
CA LYS A 87 8.04 6.12 24.54
C LYS A 87 9.35 6.89 24.24
N GLU A 88 10.08 7.34 25.26
CA GLU A 88 11.16 8.33 25.07
C GLU A 88 12.42 7.79 24.34
N THR A 89 12.72 6.50 24.43
CA THR A 89 13.92 5.90 23.83
C THR A 89 14.00 6.09 22.32
N VAL A 90 12.86 5.93 21.62
CA VAL A 90 12.81 6.04 20.15
C VAL A 90 12.98 7.48 19.69
N LYS A 91 12.41 8.45 20.41
CA LYS A 91 12.59 9.88 20.13
C LYS A 91 14.04 10.29 20.32
N ASP A 92 14.67 9.84 21.41
CA ASP A 92 16.06 10.16 21.69
C ASP A 92 17.01 9.50 20.70
N LEU A 93 16.69 8.29 20.21
CA LEU A 93 17.45 7.64 19.14
C LEU A 93 17.31 8.40 17.80
N ALA A 94 16.11 8.87 17.47
CA ALA A 94 15.88 9.71 16.30
C ALA A 94 16.66 11.04 16.40
N TYR A 95 16.66 11.65 17.57
CA TYR A 95 17.49 12.82 17.86
C TYR A 95 18.97 12.52 17.68
N PHE A 96 19.48 11.41 18.21
CA PHE A 96 20.86 10.96 18.03
C PHE A 96 21.24 10.84 16.54
N PHE A 97 20.42 10.18 15.72
CA PHE A 97 20.67 10.10 14.28
C PHE A 97 20.58 11.46 13.59
N SER A 98 19.67 12.35 14.01
CA SER A 98 19.57 13.70 13.43
C SER A 98 20.83 14.52 13.66
N GLN A 99 21.53 14.33 14.79
CA GLN A 99 22.80 15.01 15.06
C GLN A 99 23.90 14.53 14.13
N ALA A 100 23.93 13.23 13.81
CA ALA A 100 24.86 12.68 12.84
C ALA A 100 24.60 13.25 11.43
N TRP A 101 23.33 13.35 11.01
CA TRP A 101 22.94 13.98 9.74
C TRP A 101 23.35 15.46 9.67
N ASN A 102 23.07 16.21 10.73
CA ASN A 102 23.34 17.66 10.80
C ASN A 102 24.82 18.01 11.02
N SER A 103 25.68 17.00 11.27
CA SER A 103 27.12 17.17 11.49
C SER A 103 27.94 16.40 10.45
N PRO A 104 27.81 16.72 9.14
CA PRO A 104 28.50 15.99 8.09
C PRO A 104 30.02 16.16 8.19
N VAL A 105 30.73 15.07 7.93
CA VAL A 105 32.19 15.03 7.85
C VAL A 105 32.61 15.14 6.39
N PRO A 106 33.44 16.12 6.01
CA PRO A 106 33.97 16.22 4.66
C PRO A 106 34.84 15.01 4.31
N ILE A 107 34.61 14.41 3.14
CA ILE A 107 35.36 13.25 2.65
C ILE A 107 35.87 13.54 1.24
N ASP A 108 37.12 13.16 0.98
CA ASP A 108 37.73 13.34 -0.34
C ASP A 108 37.21 12.31 -1.35
N SER A 109 37.28 12.65 -2.64
CA SER A 109 36.75 11.80 -3.71
C SER A 109 37.41 10.43 -3.81
N SER A 110 38.67 10.28 -3.36
CA SER A 110 39.35 8.98 -3.38
C SER A 110 38.81 8.05 -2.30
N THR A 111 38.53 8.57 -1.11
CA THR A 111 37.87 7.82 -0.03
C THR A 111 36.44 7.42 -0.41
N VAL A 112 35.68 8.32 -1.05
CA VAL A 112 34.34 8.00 -1.59
C VAL A 112 34.41 6.84 -2.58
N LEU A 113 35.37 6.90 -3.53
CA LEU A 113 35.54 5.85 -4.53
C LEU A 113 35.93 4.51 -3.90
N ILE A 114 36.91 4.50 -2.97
CA ILE A 114 37.37 3.29 -2.27
C ILE A 114 36.21 2.63 -1.52
N LYS A 115 35.41 3.41 -0.77
CA LYS A 115 34.27 2.87 -0.03
C LYS A 115 33.14 2.41 -0.94
N ARG A 116 32.89 3.10 -2.05
CA ARG A 116 31.91 2.64 -3.05
C ARG A 116 32.32 1.30 -3.66
N LEU A 117 33.62 1.10 -3.93
CA LEU A 117 34.14 -0.17 -4.42
C LEU A 117 34.07 -1.27 -3.34
N ASP A 118 34.40 -0.96 -2.09
CA ASP A 118 34.25 -1.89 -0.95
C ASP A 118 32.79 -2.36 -0.79
N PHE A 119 31.84 -1.43 -0.79
CA PHE A 119 30.41 -1.74 -0.69
C PHE A 119 29.95 -2.61 -1.85
N ARG A 120 30.35 -2.25 -3.08
CA ARG A 120 29.99 -3.02 -4.29
C ARG A 120 30.57 -4.43 -4.22
N GLN A 121 31.81 -4.58 -3.78
CA GLN A 121 32.46 -5.88 -3.64
C GLN A 121 31.78 -6.74 -2.59
N LYS A 122 31.46 -6.18 -1.41
CA LYS A 122 30.73 -6.90 -0.35
C LYS A 122 29.35 -7.34 -0.82
N LEU A 123 28.58 -6.46 -1.47
CA LEU A 123 27.28 -6.82 -2.04
C LEU A 123 27.42 -7.88 -3.13
N GLN A 124 28.45 -7.81 -3.97
CA GLN A 124 28.74 -8.85 -4.97
C GLN A 124 29.07 -10.19 -4.31
N THR A 125 29.88 -10.19 -3.25
CA THR A 125 30.19 -11.41 -2.49
C THR A 125 28.95 -12.01 -1.83
N LEU A 126 28.04 -11.19 -1.28
CA LEU A 126 26.74 -11.69 -0.79
C LEU A 126 25.85 -12.21 -1.92
N ALA A 127 25.89 -11.59 -3.10
CA ALA A 127 25.17 -12.07 -4.27
C ALA A 127 25.72 -13.41 -4.79
N GLU A 128 26.94 -13.79 -4.43
CA GLU A 128 27.54 -15.09 -4.76
C GLU A 128 27.43 -16.11 -3.62
N SER A 129 27.02 -15.68 -2.42
CA SER A 129 26.97 -16.51 -1.21
C SER A 129 25.52 -16.86 -0.82
N PRO A 130 25.20 -18.10 -0.44
CA PRO A 130 23.88 -18.45 0.12
C PRO A 130 23.65 -17.73 1.46
N PRO A 131 22.39 -17.50 1.91
CA PRO A 131 21.15 -18.08 1.39
C PRO A 131 20.46 -17.31 0.23
N PRO A 132 19.87 -17.99 -0.76
CA PRO A 132 19.21 -17.38 -1.93
C PRO A 132 18.11 -16.35 -1.61
N ARG A 133 17.46 -16.47 -0.44
CA ARG A 133 16.37 -15.57 -0.04
C ARG A 133 16.81 -14.11 0.14
N PHE A 134 18.08 -13.85 0.43
CA PHE A 134 18.61 -12.48 0.53
C PHE A 134 18.92 -11.85 -0.82
N GLN A 135 19.05 -12.64 -1.89
CA GLN A 135 19.47 -12.19 -3.22
C GLN A 135 18.68 -11.00 -3.75
N PRO A 136 17.33 -10.96 -3.67
CA PRO A 136 16.57 -9.82 -4.22
C PRO A 136 16.95 -8.51 -3.54
N LEU A 137 17.15 -8.53 -2.22
CA LEU A 137 17.51 -7.34 -1.45
C LEU A 137 18.99 -6.97 -1.61
N VAL A 138 19.87 -7.95 -1.79
CA VAL A 138 21.29 -7.72 -2.10
C VAL A 138 21.44 -7.11 -3.50
N SER A 139 20.73 -7.63 -4.51
CA SER A 139 20.68 -7.07 -5.86
C SER A 139 20.12 -5.66 -5.86
N TYR A 140 18.99 -5.44 -5.17
CA TYR A 140 18.42 -4.10 -4.99
C TYR A 140 19.45 -3.11 -4.39
N CYS A 141 20.18 -3.51 -3.35
CA CYS A 141 21.22 -2.66 -2.76
C CYS A 141 22.37 -2.40 -3.73
N LYS A 142 22.77 -3.39 -4.54
CA LYS A 142 23.85 -3.29 -5.52
C LYS A 142 23.48 -2.32 -6.66
N ASP A 143 22.26 -2.42 -7.16
CA ASP A 143 21.75 -1.67 -8.31
C ASP A 143 21.34 -0.24 -7.95
N ASN A 144 21.07 0.01 -6.67
CA ASN A 144 20.74 1.33 -6.14
C ASN A 144 21.89 1.96 -5.33
N LEU A 145 23.09 1.35 -5.35
CA LEU A 145 24.23 1.79 -4.55
C LEU A 145 24.65 3.24 -4.84
N GLN A 146 24.40 3.76 -6.05
CA GLN A 146 24.66 5.15 -6.40
C GLN A 146 23.95 6.15 -5.48
N PHE A 147 22.75 5.81 -4.97
CA PHE A 147 21.99 6.72 -4.10
C PHE A 147 22.61 6.83 -2.70
N VAL A 148 23.34 5.80 -2.24
CA VAL A 148 24.06 5.83 -0.95
C VAL A 148 25.26 6.78 -1.02
N PHE A 149 25.89 6.89 -2.19
CA PHE A 149 27.06 7.75 -2.43
C PHE A 149 26.70 9.04 -3.16
N ASP A 150 25.41 9.40 -3.21
CA ASP A 150 24.97 10.67 -3.76
C ASP A 150 25.46 11.83 -2.89
N SER A 151 25.81 12.96 -3.51
CA SER A 151 26.21 14.17 -2.82
C SER A 151 25.18 14.71 -1.80
N ALA A 152 23.92 14.33 -1.95
CA ALA A 152 22.84 14.71 -1.04
C ALA A 152 22.78 13.87 0.25
N ILE A 153 23.51 12.74 0.31
CA ILE A 153 23.64 11.93 1.52
C ILE A 153 24.89 12.37 2.30
N PRO A 154 24.74 12.90 3.54
CA PRO A 154 25.88 13.31 4.33
C PRO A 154 26.70 12.09 4.78
N TRP A 155 28.02 12.24 4.80
CA TRP A 155 28.91 11.31 5.49
C TRP A 155 28.95 11.69 6.96
N CYS A 156 28.73 10.73 7.86
CA CYS A 156 28.67 10.99 9.29
C CYS A 156 29.37 9.88 10.08
N LEU A 157 29.66 10.16 11.35
CA LEU A 157 30.14 9.15 12.28
C LEU A 157 29.00 8.15 12.56
N ASN A 158 29.19 6.93 12.12
CA ASN A 158 28.28 5.80 12.32
C ASN A 158 28.81 4.93 13.45
N HIS A 159 27.90 4.42 14.29
CA HIS A 159 28.22 3.48 15.35
C HIS A 159 28.18 2.05 14.79
N GLY A 160 29.31 1.32 14.86
CA GLY A 160 29.47 -0.01 14.25
C GLY A 160 28.78 -1.15 14.99
N ASP A 161 28.42 -0.96 16.26
CA ASP A 161 27.71 -1.93 17.09
C ASP A 161 26.59 -1.29 17.94
N LEU A 162 25.61 -0.65 17.30
CA LEU A 162 24.52 0.06 18.00
C LEU A 162 23.42 -0.91 18.45
N CYS A 163 23.72 -1.72 19.46
CA CYS A 163 22.79 -2.70 20.04
C CYS A 163 22.46 -2.41 21.52
N HIS A 164 21.58 -3.22 22.11
CA HIS A 164 21.04 -3.02 23.47
C HIS A 164 22.10 -2.98 24.57
N THR A 165 23.28 -3.58 24.37
CA THR A 165 24.39 -3.51 25.35
C THR A 165 25.18 -2.19 25.28
N ASN A 166 25.03 -1.43 24.20
CA ASN A 166 25.77 -0.20 23.93
C ASN A 166 24.88 1.06 23.99
N ILE A 167 23.60 0.89 24.31
CA ILE A 167 22.60 1.92 24.50
C ILE A 167 22.23 1.96 25.99
N ILE A 168 22.51 3.09 26.66
CA ILE A 168 22.18 3.28 28.08
C ILE A 168 20.88 4.06 28.18
N ILE A 169 19.87 3.45 28.82
CA ILE A 169 18.55 4.04 29.01
C ILE A 169 18.32 4.29 30.50
N ASP A 170 17.80 5.46 30.85
CA ASP A 170 17.28 5.71 32.19
C ASP A 170 15.99 4.88 32.38
N PRO A 171 15.97 3.90 33.31
CA PRO A 171 14.85 2.99 33.48
C PRO A 171 13.57 3.67 33.97
N LEU A 172 13.67 4.86 34.58
CA LEU A 172 12.53 5.61 35.09
C LEU A 172 11.87 6.48 34.02
N THR A 173 12.66 7.00 33.09
CA THR A 173 12.18 7.97 32.10
C THR A 173 12.14 7.41 30.68
N GLY A 174 12.78 6.28 30.41
CA GLY A 174 12.96 5.74 29.08
C GLY A 174 13.93 6.54 28.21
N LYS A 175 14.59 7.57 28.76
CA LYS A 175 15.48 8.45 27.99
C LYS A 175 16.83 7.82 27.72
N LEU A 176 17.39 8.12 26.55
CA LEU A 176 18.76 7.77 26.20
C LEU A 176 19.72 8.62 27.05
N SER A 177 20.46 7.97 27.93
CA SER A 177 21.47 8.61 28.80
C SER A 177 22.89 8.47 28.26
N GLY A 178 23.12 7.54 27.31
CA GLY A 178 24.40 7.42 26.64
C GLY A 178 24.43 6.38 25.52
N VAL A 179 25.33 6.59 24.56
CA VAL A 179 25.77 5.60 23.58
C VAL A 179 27.26 5.36 23.79
N ILE A 180 27.65 4.12 24.03
CA ILE A 180 28.99 3.73 24.46
C ILE A 180 29.59 2.68 23.50
N ASP A 181 30.88 2.41 23.65
CA ASP A 181 31.64 1.47 22.81
C ASP A 181 31.76 1.88 21.32
N TRP A 182 32.40 3.04 21.12
CA TRP A 182 32.70 3.60 19.81
C TRP A 182 33.88 2.92 19.10
N ALA A 183 34.35 1.76 19.57
CA ALA A 183 35.53 1.09 19.02
C ALA A 183 35.35 0.71 17.53
N GLU A 184 34.11 0.40 17.12
CA GLU A 184 33.75 0.11 15.72
C GLU A 184 33.20 1.35 14.97
N GLY A 185 33.36 2.54 15.55
CA GLY A 185 32.91 3.80 14.94
C GLY A 185 33.61 4.08 13.61
N SER A 186 32.84 4.45 12.58
CA SER A 186 33.41 4.74 11.26
C SER A 186 32.67 5.88 10.55
N ILE A 187 33.40 6.62 9.72
CA ILE A 187 32.78 7.63 8.85
C ILE A 187 32.24 6.95 7.60
N LEU A 188 30.92 6.95 7.46
CA LEU A 188 30.18 6.31 6.36
C LEU A 188 29.01 7.20 5.94
N PRO A 189 28.41 6.98 4.75
CA PRO A 189 27.16 7.61 4.39
C PRO A 189 26.08 7.39 5.46
N PHE A 190 25.26 8.42 5.70
CA PHE A 190 24.17 8.32 6.65
C PHE A 190 23.21 7.19 6.26
N GLY A 191 22.73 6.46 7.26
CA GLY A 191 21.85 5.32 7.09
C GLY A 191 22.54 3.97 7.27
N CYS A 192 23.87 3.90 7.10
CA CYS A 192 24.60 2.64 7.28
C CYS A 192 24.53 2.07 8.70
N ALA A 193 24.31 2.88 9.74
CA ALA A 193 24.08 2.42 11.11
C ALA A 193 22.60 2.36 11.53
N LEU A 194 21.64 2.68 10.64
CA LEU A 194 20.20 2.63 10.96
C LEU A 194 19.69 1.21 11.24
N TRP A 195 20.47 0.17 10.95
CA TRP A 195 20.19 -1.17 11.45
C TRP A 195 20.06 -1.22 12.98
N GLY A 196 20.71 -0.31 13.71
CA GLY A 196 20.58 -0.20 15.17
C GLY A 196 19.16 0.17 15.63
N LEU A 197 18.37 0.83 14.78
CA LEU A 197 16.95 1.11 15.06
C LEU A 197 16.16 -0.19 15.22
N GLU A 198 16.47 -1.24 14.46
CA GLU A 198 15.80 -2.54 14.59
C GLU A 198 15.91 -3.04 16.03
N THR A 199 17.05 -2.85 16.69
CA THR A 199 17.29 -3.28 18.08
C THR A 199 16.36 -2.65 19.12
N VAL A 200 15.73 -1.52 18.79
CA VAL A 200 14.76 -0.84 19.66
C VAL A 200 13.32 -1.15 19.24
N LEU A 201 13.09 -1.52 17.98
CA LEU A 201 11.77 -1.84 17.44
C LEU A 201 11.35 -3.30 17.69
N GLY A 202 12.30 -4.17 18.01
CA GLY A 202 12.05 -5.59 18.25
C GLY A 202 13.12 -6.25 19.09
N ARG A 203 12.96 -7.54 19.33
CA ARG A 203 13.90 -8.36 20.08
C ARG A 203 14.01 -9.74 19.47
N PHE A 204 15.14 -10.40 19.71
CA PHE A 204 15.27 -11.81 19.40
C PHE A 204 14.63 -12.65 20.51
N ASP A 205 13.67 -13.51 20.16
CA ASP A 205 13.08 -14.49 21.05
C ASP A 205 13.96 -15.74 21.04
N PHE A 206 14.72 -15.94 22.12
CA PHE A 206 15.64 -17.07 22.26
C PHE A 206 14.94 -18.43 22.40
N GLU A 207 13.67 -18.46 22.81
CA GLU A 207 12.90 -19.70 22.94
C GLU A 207 12.37 -20.15 21.57
N LYS A 208 11.89 -19.20 20.75
CA LYS A 208 11.40 -19.46 19.40
C LYS A 208 12.51 -19.48 18.34
N GLY A 209 13.66 -18.88 18.65
CA GLY A 209 14.78 -18.76 17.74
C GLY A 209 14.50 -17.82 16.56
N GLU A 210 13.64 -16.83 16.75
CA GLU A 210 13.20 -15.88 15.73
C GLU A 210 13.21 -14.43 16.25
N TRP A 211 13.24 -13.47 15.33
CA TRP A 211 13.05 -12.06 15.66
C TRP A 211 11.56 -11.77 15.84
N VAL A 212 11.22 -11.05 16.90
CA VAL A 212 9.85 -10.63 17.20
C VAL A 212 9.84 -9.11 17.33
N TYR A 213 9.07 -8.46 16.47
CA TYR A 213 8.84 -7.02 16.57
C TYR A 213 7.84 -6.71 17.68
N ASP A 214 7.95 -5.51 18.26
CA ASP A 214 6.94 -5.01 19.19
C ASP A 214 5.58 -4.84 18.47
N GLU A 215 4.46 -5.09 19.14
CA GLU A 215 3.12 -4.90 18.56
C GLU A 215 2.89 -3.46 18.07
N GLN A 216 3.61 -2.49 18.65
CA GLN A 216 3.54 -1.07 18.29
C GLN A 216 4.69 -0.63 17.37
N ARG A 217 5.37 -1.58 16.71
CA ARG A 217 6.52 -1.29 15.84
C ARG A 217 6.24 -0.20 14.82
N GLU A 218 5.11 -0.24 14.13
CA GLU A 218 4.74 0.77 13.13
C GLU A 218 4.66 2.17 13.77
N ASP A 219 3.93 2.31 14.88
CA ASP A 219 3.86 3.57 15.64
C ASP A 219 5.24 4.06 16.10
N LEU A 220 6.15 3.15 16.46
CA LEU A 220 7.50 3.47 16.91
C LEU A 220 8.39 3.90 15.73
N GLU A 221 8.28 3.23 14.58
CA GLU A 221 9.02 3.57 13.36
C GLU A 221 8.55 4.93 12.82
N ASP A 222 7.25 5.20 12.83
CA ASP A 222 6.67 6.51 12.49
C ASP A 222 7.16 7.59 13.44
N LEU A 223 7.12 7.34 14.75
CA LEU A 223 7.63 8.27 15.76
C LEU A 223 9.11 8.58 15.56
N PHE A 224 9.93 7.58 15.20
CA PHE A 224 11.33 7.78 14.88
C PHE A 224 11.48 8.74 13.70
N TRP A 225 10.80 8.48 12.59
CA TRP A 225 10.97 9.26 11.37
C TRP A 225 10.37 10.66 11.46
N GLU A 226 9.24 10.82 12.14
CA GLU A 226 8.68 12.14 12.47
C GLU A 226 9.65 12.97 13.32
N THR A 227 10.20 12.36 14.38
CA THR A 227 11.17 13.02 15.25
C THR A 227 12.43 13.37 14.47
N PHE A 228 12.98 12.45 13.68
CA PHE A 228 14.16 12.69 12.86
C PHE A 228 13.94 13.86 11.89
N ARG A 229 12.85 13.83 11.11
CA ARG A 229 12.49 14.89 10.15
C ARG A 229 12.27 16.24 10.81
N SER A 230 11.71 16.28 12.03
CA SER A 230 11.58 17.54 12.78
C SER A 230 12.92 18.21 13.10
N HIS A 231 14.02 17.45 13.16
CA HIS A 231 15.35 17.96 13.47
C HIS A 231 16.24 18.19 12.24
N VAL A 232 15.99 17.49 11.12
CA VAL A 232 16.80 17.60 9.89
C VAL A 232 16.11 18.37 8.75
N GLY A 233 14.80 18.63 8.87
CA GLY A 233 13.98 19.23 7.83
C GLY A 233 13.43 18.21 6.81
N SER A 234 12.87 18.70 5.71
CA SER A 234 12.33 17.86 4.64
C SER A 234 13.43 17.15 3.87
N LEU A 235 13.31 15.84 3.70
CA LEU A 235 14.16 15.05 2.82
C LEU A 235 13.58 15.04 1.41
N ASN A 236 14.43 15.04 0.39
CA ASN A 236 13.98 14.85 -0.98
C ASN A 236 13.92 13.34 -1.34
N PRO A 237 13.23 12.95 -2.43
CA PRO A 237 13.08 11.53 -2.78
C PRO A 237 14.40 10.77 -3.00
N ALA A 238 15.45 11.45 -3.47
CA ALA A 238 16.77 10.82 -3.64
C ALA A 238 17.45 10.55 -2.30
N GLN A 239 17.30 11.45 -1.32
CA GLN A 239 17.78 11.27 0.04
C GLN A 239 17.05 10.11 0.74
N GLU A 240 15.73 10.06 0.64
CA GLU A 240 14.94 8.97 1.22
C GLU A 240 15.30 7.61 0.61
N ARG A 241 15.52 7.56 -0.71
CA ARG A 241 16.01 6.36 -1.39
C ARG A 241 17.41 5.98 -0.93
N GLY A 242 18.34 6.95 -0.84
CA GLY A 242 19.70 6.72 -0.38
C GLY A 242 19.75 6.20 1.06
N ILE A 243 18.95 6.77 1.96
CA ILE A 243 18.81 6.32 3.36
C ILE A 243 18.27 4.90 3.43
N THR A 244 17.25 4.58 2.64
CA THR A 244 16.66 3.24 2.57
C THR A 244 17.69 2.21 2.13
N VAL A 245 18.40 2.48 1.04
CA VAL A 245 19.44 1.57 0.51
C VAL A 245 20.60 1.45 1.50
N ALA A 246 21.00 2.55 2.15
CA ALA A 246 22.06 2.57 3.16
C ALA A 246 21.68 1.74 4.40
N ARG A 247 20.43 1.82 4.88
CA ARG A 247 19.91 1.02 6.00
C ARG A 247 19.94 -0.48 5.67
N LEU A 248 19.44 -0.87 4.49
CA LEU A 248 19.47 -2.27 4.05
C LEU A 248 20.91 -2.79 3.88
N THR A 249 21.78 -1.98 3.27
CA THR A 249 23.20 -2.33 3.12
C THR A 249 23.88 -2.48 4.49
N GLY A 250 23.55 -1.61 5.45
CA GLY A 250 24.02 -1.68 6.83
C GLY A 250 23.61 -2.97 7.54
N LEU A 251 22.34 -3.38 7.40
CA LEU A 251 21.83 -4.66 7.92
C LEU A 251 22.62 -5.85 7.37
N PHE A 252 22.85 -5.89 6.05
CA PHE A 252 23.66 -6.93 5.43
C PHE A 252 25.10 -6.93 5.95
N PHE A 253 25.75 -5.77 6.00
CA PHE A 253 27.15 -5.70 6.40
C PHE A 253 27.36 -6.06 7.87
N ARG A 254 26.42 -5.68 8.75
CA ARG A 254 26.48 -6.05 10.15
C ARG A 254 26.31 -7.55 10.37
N HIS A 255 25.30 -8.15 9.73
CA HIS A 255 24.88 -9.51 10.09
C HIS A 255 25.44 -10.59 9.19
N ALA A 256 25.70 -10.30 7.91
CA ALA A 256 26.15 -11.30 6.94
C ALA A 256 27.68 -11.44 6.83
N PHE A 257 28.46 -10.53 7.42
CA PHE A 257 29.93 -10.56 7.38
C PHE A 257 30.57 -10.69 8.76
N LYS A 258 31.71 -11.38 8.82
CA LYS A 258 32.60 -11.42 9.97
C LYS A 258 34.03 -11.04 9.54
N PHE A 259 34.76 -10.36 10.41
CA PHE A 259 36.17 -10.07 10.19
C PHE A 259 37.02 -11.29 10.54
N ASN A 260 37.89 -11.74 9.64
CA ASN A 260 38.77 -12.90 9.87
C ASN A 260 40.19 -12.55 10.33
N GLY A 261 40.46 -11.26 10.62
CA GLY A 261 41.80 -10.74 10.93
C GLY A 261 42.50 -10.07 9.76
N LEU A 262 42.02 -10.26 8.52
CA LEU A 262 42.59 -9.66 7.30
C LEU A 262 41.54 -8.91 6.47
N TYR A 263 40.34 -9.48 6.31
CA TYR A 263 39.23 -8.91 5.56
C TYR A 263 37.88 -9.48 6.03
N ASP A 264 36.80 -8.87 5.59
CA ASP A 264 35.44 -9.34 5.85
C ASP A 264 35.12 -10.56 4.98
N VAL A 265 34.63 -11.62 5.61
CA VAL A 265 34.17 -12.84 4.93
C VAL A 265 32.71 -13.12 5.25
N PRO A 266 31.93 -13.69 4.32
CA PRO A 266 30.55 -14.09 4.58
C PRO A 266 30.45 -15.06 5.77
N LYS A 267 29.31 -15.01 6.46
CA LYS A 267 28.94 -16.03 7.46
C LYS A 267 28.17 -17.13 6.75
N ASP A 268 28.52 -18.40 7.01
CA ASP A 268 28.00 -19.52 6.21
C ASP A 268 26.73 -20.17 6.78
N ASP A 269 26.43 -20.07 8.08
CA ASP A 269 25.13 -20.42 8.69
C ASP A 269 25.08 -20.05 10.19
N SER A 270 25.14 -18.75 10.52
CA SER A 270 25.21 -18.30 11.93
C SER A 270 23.86 -17.83 12.49
N TRP A 271 23.79 -17.76 13.82
CA TRP A 271 22.74 -17.07 14.57
C TRP A 271 22.46 -15.66 14.02
N ASP A 272 23.48 -14.97 13.49
CA ASP A 272 23.33 -13.63 12.91
C ASP A 272 22.50 -13.62 11.63
N LEU A 273 22.54 -14.69 10.81
CA LEU A 273 21.71 -14.77 9.60
C LEU A 273 20.24 -14.96 9.94
N ARG A 274 19.90 -15.59 11.08
CA ARG A 274 18.52 -15.68 11.58
C ARG A 274 18.04 -14.34 12.12
N LEU A 275 18.94 -13.58 12.76
CA LEU A 275 18.65 -12.21 13.17
C LEU A 275 18.34 -11.34 11.94
N LEU A 276 19.19 -11.46 10.91
CA LEU A 276 19.01 -10.78 9.63
C LEU A 276 17.70 -11.20 8.94
N ASP A 277 17.36 -12.49 8.93
CA ASP A 277 16.07 -12.97 8.41
C ASP A 277 14.90 -12.32 9.10
N GLY A 278 14.90 -12.31 10.42
CA GLY A 278 13.81 -11.73 11.18
C GLY A 278 13.70 -10.21 11.01
N GLN A 279 14.84 -9.53 10.92
CA GLN A 279 14.89 -8.09 10.67
C GLN A 279 14.57 -7.73 9.21
N LEU A 280 14.76 -8.61 8.23
CA LEU A 280 14.41 -8.34 6.82
C LEU A 280 13.01 -8.85 6.45
N PHE A 281 12.59 -9.98 7.01
CA PHE A 281 11.46 -10.79 6.56
C PHE A 281 10.50 -11.22 7.67
N GLY A 282 10.59 -10.69 8.89
CA GLY A 282 9.60 -10.92 9.96
C GLY A 282 8.20 -10.37 9.60
N ASP A 283 7.48 -9.74 10.54
CA ASP A 283 6.15 -9.12 10.30
C ASP A 283 6.12 -7.96 9.27
N ARG A 284 7.16 -7.84 8.44
CA ARG A 284 7.23 -6.96 7.27
C ARG A 284 6.31 -7.50 6.16
N GLN A 285 4.99 -7.32 6.31
CA GLN A 285 4.04 -7.49 5.21
C GLN A 285 4.38 -6.59 4.01
N TRP A 286 5.09 -5.47 4.20
CA TRP A 286 5.48 -4.58 3.10
C TRP A 286 6.67 -5.08 2.26
N LEU A 287 7.64 -5.81 2.85
CA LEU A 287 8.75 -6.43 2.10
C LEU A 287 8.37 -7.78 1.49
N THR A 288 7.37 -8.46 2.05
CA THR A 288 6.78 -9.68 1.45
C THR A 288 5.67 -9.37 0.44
N ALA A 289 5.05 -8.18 0.48
CA ALA A 289 4.12 -7.70 -0.56
C ALA A 289 4.81 -6.99 -1.73
N CYS A 290 6.02 -6.45 -1.54
CA CYS A 290 6.85 -5.99 -2.64
C CYS A 290 7.67 -7.15 -3.21
N LYS A 291 7.07 -7.91 -4.13
CA LYS A 291 7.88 -8.59 -5.13
C LYS A 291 8.44 -7.50 -6.05
N ILE A 292 9.61 -6.94 -5.72
CA ILE A 292 10.40 -6.22 -6.72
C ILE A 292 10.85 -7.29 -7.71
N ILE A 293 10.11 -7.40 -8.82
CA ILE A 293 10.58 -8.15 -9.97
C ILE A 293 11.63 -7.23 -10.62
N GLU A 294 12.88 -7.36 -10.20
CA GLU A 294 14.00 -6.92 -11.04
C GLU A 294 13.99 -7.83 -12.26
N TRP A 295 13.85 -7.19 -13.42
CA TRP A 295 13.71 -7.84 -14.70
C TRP A 295 15.11 -8.28 -15.16
N ASP A 296 15.63 -9.37 -14.57
CA ASP A 296 16.79 -10.08 -15.10
C ASP A 296 16.36 -10.88 -16.32
N ASP A 297 17.07 -10.70 -17.44
CA ASP A 297 16.90 -11.44 -18.70
C ASP A 297 16.89 -12.97 -18.49
N ALA A 298 17.44 -13.49 -17.39
CA ALA A 298 17.41 -14.91 -17.05
C ALA A 298 16.06 -15.44 -16.53
N GLU A 299 15.31 -14.70 -15.69
CA GLU A 299 13.98 -15.12 -15.19
C GLU A 299 12.84 -14.71 -16.14
N ALA A 300 13.02 -13.64 -16.93
CA ALA A 300 12.11 -13.29 -18.03
C ALA A 300 11.96 -14.45 -19.05
N SER A 301 12.99 -15.30 -19.18
CA SER A 301 12.92 -16.52 -19.99
C SER A 301 11.94 -17.59 -19.47
N ARG A 302 11.34 -17.41 -18.28
CA ARG A 302 10.43 -18.37 -17.63
C ARG A 302 8.98 -17.89 -17.45
N VAL A 303 8.67 -16.62 -17.69
CA VAL A 303 7.34 -16.05 -17.42
C VAL A 303 6.72 -15.53 -18.71
N ASP A 304 5.60 -16.12 -19.11
CA ASP A 304 4.88 -15.67 -20.32
C ASP A 304 3.96 -14.48 -20.03
N CYS A 305 3.44 -14.34 -18.80
CA CYS A 305 2.39 -13.39 -18.47
C CYS A 305 2.58 -12.72 -17.10
N ALA A 306 2.20 -11.45 -16.98
CA ALA A 306 2.14 -10.70 -15.73
C ALA A 306 0.74 -10.12 -15.48
N PHE A 307 0.28 -10.19 -14.22
CA PHE A 307 -0.87 -9.43 -13.73
C PHE A 307 -0.37 -8.22 -12.92
N VAL A 308 -0.74 -7.01 -13.33
CA VAL A 308 -0.24 -5.76 -12.72
C VAL A 308 -1.34 -5.05 -11.96
N ALA A 309 -1.21 -4.92 -10.64
CA ALA A 309 -2.18 -4.30 -9.74
C ALA A 309 -1.51 -3.31 -8.77
N VAL A 310 -0.91 -2.26 -9.33
CA VAL A 310 -0.24 -1.18 -8.59
C VAL A 310 -1.13 0.08 -8.57
N PRO A 311 -0.84 1.11 -7.75
CA PRO A 311 -1.53 2.40 -7.84
C PRO A 311 -1.50 2.98 -9.27
N HIS A 312 -2.52 3.78 -9.63
CA HIS A 312 -2.72 4.16 -11.04
C HIS A 312 -1.55 4.97 -11.63
N ASP A 313 -0.86 5.79 -10.84
CA ASP A 313 0.31 6.56 -11.24
C ASP A 313 1.55 5.68 -11.55
N LYS A 314 1.54 4.44 -11.05
CA LYS A 314 2.62 3.46 -11.23
C LYS A 314 2.43 2.54 -12.42
N HIS A 315 1.27 2.57 -13.06
CA HIS A 315 0.95 1.69 -14.20
C HIS A 315 1.93 1.86 -15.36
N PHE A 316 2.22 3.10 -15.78
CA PHE A 316 3.05 3.32 -16.96
C PHE A 316 4.50 2.82 -16.76
N GLU A 317 5.12 3.19 -15.64
CA GLU A 317 6.50 2.78 -15.31
C GLU A 317 6.65 1.28 -15.03
N THR A 318 5.57 0.60 -14.63
CA THR A 318 5.55 -0.85 -14.39
C THR A 318 5.29 -1.65 -15.66
N VAL A 319 4.31 -1.25 -16.46
CA VAL A 319 3.83 -2.04 -17.61
C VAL A 319 4.78 -1.94 -18.81
N GLY A 320 5.36 -0.77 -19.06
CA GLY A 320 6.26 -0.55 -20.20
C GLY A 320 7.43 -1.55 -20.25
N PRO A 321 8.22 -1.70 -19.17
CA PRO A 321 9.33 -2.65 -19.12
C PRO A 321 8.90 -4.11 -19.33
N LEU A 322 7.77 -4.54 -18.76
CA LEU A 322 7.25 -5.91 -18.92
C LEU A 322 6.95 -6.23 -20.39
N LEU A 323 6.24 -5.33 -21.07
CA LEU A 323 5.93 -5.50 -22.49
C LEU A 323 7.21 -5.50 -23.34
N ALA A 324 8.17 -4.63 -22.99
CA ALA A 324 9.40 -4.42 -23.75
C ALA A 324 10.40 -5.57 -23.71
N GLY A 325 10.20 -6.59 -22.88
CA GLY A 325 10.93 -7.83 -23.06
C GLY A 325 10.05 -9.07 -23.23
N GLY A 326 8.85 -8.88 -23.77
CA GLY A 326 8.11 -10.00 -24.31
C GLY A 326 7.15 -10.67 -23.32
N ILE A 327 6.85 -10.04 -22.19
CA ILE A 327 5.80 -10.51 -21.27
C ILE A 327 4.45 -9.95 -21.68
N HIS A 328 3.45 -10.83 -21.78
CA HIS A 328 2.06 -10.43 -21.94
C HIS A 328 1.52 -9.86 -20.63
N VAL A 329 0.82 -8.72 -20.67
CA VAL A 329 0.35 -8.02 -19.47
C VAL A 329 -1.18 -7.95 -19.43
N LEU A 330 -1.75 -8.40 -18.32
CA LEU A 330 -3.10 -8.06 -17.88
C LEU A 330 -2.98 -7.10 -16.71
N LYS A 331 -3.44 -5.85 -16.85
CA LYS A 331 -3.28 -4.84 -15.80
C LYS A 331 -4.62 -4.38 -15.24
N GLU A 332 -4.66 -4.02 -13.97
CA GLU A 332 -5.83 -3.43 -13.32
C GLU A 332 -6.27 -2.14 -14.01
N LYS A 333 -7.57 -1.86 -13.97
CA LYS A 333 -8.13 -0.62 -14.51
C LYS A 333 -7.58 0.59 -13.73
N PRO A 334 -7.58 1.81 -14.32
CA PRO A 334 -8.01 2.17 -15.67
C PRO A 334 -6.98 1.74 -16.71
N ALA A 335 -7.34 1.69 -18.00
CA ALA A 335 -6.38 1.37 -19.07
C ALA A 335 -5.15 2.31 -19.05
N SER A 336 -5.39 3.61 -18.95
CA SER A 336 -4.41 4.62 -18.54
C SER A 336 -5.12 5.88 -18.05
N LEU A 337 -4.42 6.78 -17.36
CA LEU A 337 -4.92 8.14 -17.12
C LEU A 337 -4.61 9.07 -18.29
N SER A 338 -3.67 8.69 -19.16
CA SER A 338 -3.27 9.45 -20.35
C SER A 338 -3.43 8.65 -21.65
N VAL A 339 -4.02 9.26 -22.67
CA VAL A 339 -4.08 8.67 -24.02
C VAL A 339 -2.68 8.50 -24.61
N VAL A 340 -1.76 9.44 -24.33
CA VAL A 340 -0.39 9.38 -24.83
C VAL A 340 0.33 8.16 -24.26
N GLU A 341 0.27 7.99 -22.94
CA GLU A 341 0.85 6.83 -22.26
C GLU A 341 0.24 5.51 -22.75
N LEU A 342 -1.09 5.44 -22.91
CA LEU A 342 -1.75 4.22 -23.39
C LEU A 342 -1.30 3.86 -24.82
N ARG A 343 -1.21 4.86 -25.72
CA ARG A 343 -0.72 4.63 -27.08
C ARG A 343 0.71 4.11 -27.08
N GLN A 344 1.58 4.70 -26.26
CA GLN A 344 2.96 4.22 -26.12
C GLN A 344 3.01 2.76 -25.65
N LEU A 345 2.22 2.40 -24.63
CA LEU A 345 2.16 1.01 -24.16
C LEU A 345 1.61 0.06 -25.23
N GLN A 346 0.60 0.47 -26.00
CA GLN A 346 0.05 -0.33 -27.11
C GLN A 346 1.06 -0.48 -28.26
N GLU A 347 1.83 0.56 -28.57
CA GLU A 347 2.91 0.53 -29.56
C GLU A 347 4.04 -0.41 -29.13
N VAL A 348 4.43 -0.37 -27.85
CA VAL A 348 5.38 -1.33 -27.28
C VAL A 348 4.83 -2.74 -27.38
N ALA A 349 3.57 -2.97 -26.98
CA ALA A 349 2.94 -4.29 -27.06
C ALA A 349 2.94 -4.84 -28.50
N ALA A 350 2.61 -4.00 -29.48
CA ALA A 350 2.65 -4.36 -30.90
C ALA A 350 4.07 -4.65 -31.40
N THR A 351 5.06 -3.84 -30.98
CA THR A 351 6.47 -3.97 -31.38
C THR A 351 7.07 -5.30 -30.92
N TYR A 352 6.77 -5.69 -29.69
CA TYR A 352 7.28 -6.94 -29.09
C TYR A 352 6.33 -8.14 -29.29
N ASN A 353 5.27 -7.97 -30.07
CA ASN A 353 4.23 -8.99 -30.34
C ASN A 353 3.61 -9.62 -29.07
N VAL A 354 3.45 -8.82 -28.01
CA VAL A 354 2.81 -9.23 -26.76
C VAL A 354 1.37 -8.73 -26.68
N ARG A 355 0.64 -9.13 -25.64
CA ARG A 355 -0.73 -8.69 -25.38
C ARG A 355 -0.72 -7.71 -24.20
N LEU A 356 -1.45 -6.62 -24.35
CA LEU A 356 -1.75 -5.68 -23.28
C LEU A 356 -3.28 -5.62 -23.13
N SER A 357 -3.79 -6.08 -21.99
CA SER A 357 -5.21 -6.05 -21.68
C SER A 357 -5.48 -5.33 -20.37
N THR A 358 -6.59 -4.60 -20.33
CA THR A 358 -7.09 -3.98 -19.09
C THR A 358 -8.09 -4.92 -18.42
N ALA A 359 -7.95 -5.13 -17.10
CA ALA A 359 -8.83 -5.96 -16.30
C ALA A 359 -10.19 -5.28 -16.09
N LEU A 360 -11.11 -5.51 -17.02
CA LEU A 360 -12.47 -4.97 -17.02
C LEU A 360 -13.47 -6.13 -17.10
N GLN A 361 -13.71 -6.76 -15.95
CA GLN A 361 -14.56 -7.95 -15.82
C GLN A 361 -16.00 -7.71 -16.27
N GLY A 362 -16.49 -6.46 -16.22
CA GLY A 362 -17.84 -6.10 -16.64
C GLY A 362 -18.18 -6.52 -18.07
N ARG A 363 -17.19 -6.48 -18.98
CA ARG A 363 -17.32 -6.90 -20.39
C ARG A 363 -17.72 -8.37 -20.55
N TYR A 364 -17.42 -9.18 -19.53
CA TYR A 364 -17.68 -10.62 -19.55
C TYR A 364 -18.90 -11.01 -18.71
N SER A 365 -19.62 -10.04 -18.13
CA SER A 365 -20.79 -10.32 -17.30
C SER A 365 -21.99 -10.78 -18.13
N ASP A 366 -22.76 -11.75 -17.63
CA ASP A 366 -23.99 -12.21 -18.28
C ASP A 366 -25.01 -11.07 -18.42
N ARG A 367 -25.02 -10.12 -17.49
CA ARG A 367 -25.82 -8.89 -17.60
C ARG A 367 -25.44 -8.07 -18.84
N TYR A 368 -24.15 -7.81 -19.04
CA TYR A 368 -23.67 -7.07 -20.21
C TYR A 368 -24.00 -7.81 -21.51
N HIS A 369 -23.76 -9.13 -21.58
CA HIS A 369 -24.09 -9.92 -22.75
C HIS A 369 -25.59 -9.93 -23.06
N THR A 370 -26.44 -10.02 -22.02
CA THR A 370 -27.90 -9.93 -22.18
C THR A 370 -28.32 -8.56 -22.69
N LEU A 371 -27.76 -7.47 -22.15
CA LEU A 371 -28.02 -6.12 -22.65
C LEU A 371 -27.65 -6.02 -24.13
N LYS A 372 -26.49 -6.54 -24.52
CA LYS A 372 -26.01 -6.53 -25.90
C LYS A 372 -26.89 -7.37 -26.84
N GLU A 373 -27.31 -8.55 -26.40
CA GLU A 373 -28.19 -9.46 -27.14
C GLU A 373 -29.58 -8.84 -27.36
N TRP A 374 -30.13 -8.18 -26.35
CA TRP A 374 -31.48 -7.59 -26.42
C TRP A 374 -31.50 -6.18 -26.99
N LEU A 375 -30.34 -5.52 -27.12
CA LEU A 375 -30.22 -4.15 -27.64
C LEU A 375 -30.95 -3.92 -28.98
N PRO A 376 -30.92 -4.85 -29.96
CA PRO A 376 -31.65 -4.67 -31.22
C PRO A 376 -33.18 -4.64 -31.05
N LEU A 377 -33.72 -5.12 -29.93
CA LEU A 377 -35.16 -5.25 -29.70
C LEU A 377 -35.85 -3.94 -29.30
N ILE A 378 -35.09 -2.90 -28.98
CA ILE A 378 -35.62 -1.59 -28.57
C ILE A 378 -35.62 -0.55 -29.70
N GLY A 379 -35.30 -0.95 -30.92
CA GLY A 379 -35.33 -0.08 -32.10
C GLY A 379 -34.16 0.92 -32.15
N THR A 380 -34.42 2.12 -32.65
CA THR A 380 -33.39 3.17 -32.72
C THR A 380 -33.16 3.76 -31.35
N ILE A 381 -31.90 3.79 -30.89
CA ILE A 381 -31.54 4.26 -29.56
C ILE A 381 -31.66 5.79 -29.48
N GLN A 382 -32.29 6.25 -28.41
CA GLN A 382 -32.60 7.66 -28.18
C GLN A 382 -31.81 8.27 -27.02
N CYS A 383 -31.53 7.49 -25.96
CA CYS A 383 -30.84 7.99 -24.76
C CYS A 383 -30.22 6.84 -23.98
N VAL A 384 -29.13 7.14 -23.27
CA VAL A 384 -28.51 6.25 -22.28
C VAL A 384 -28.36 6.96 -20.95
N GLU A 385 -28.73 6.29 -19.87
CA GLU A 385 -28.44 6.74 -18.51
C GLU A 385 -27.70 5.62 -17.77
N ALA A 386 -26.51 5.91 -17.26
CA ALA A 386 -25.69 4.93 -16.57
C ALA A 386 -25.21 5.48 -15.23
N THR A 387 -25.43 4.70 -14.18
CA THR A 387 -25.24 5.13 -12.80
C THR A 387 -24.56 4.04 -11.98
N ARG A 388 -23.53 4.42 -11.22
CA ARG A 388 -22.85 3.53 -10.27
C ARG A 388 -22.59 4.23 -8.97
N GLU A 389 -23.28 3.80 -7.93
CA GLU A 389 -23.26 4.47 -6.64
C GLU A 389 -23.07 3.47 -5.51
N ASN A 390 -22.31 3.87 -4.50
CA ASN A 390 -22.20 3.18 -3.24
C ASN A 390 -21.99 4.19 -2.12
N TYR A 391 -22.04 3.73 -0.87
CA TYR A 391 -21.69 4.54 0.28
C TYR A 391 -20.32 4.10 0.79
N LYS A 392 -19.34 5.01 0.77
CA LYS A 392 -18.06 4.80 1.46
C LYS A 392 -17.95 5.84 2.57
N PRO A 393 -18.02 5.46 3.87
CA PRO A 393 -18.06 6.42 4.99
C PRO A 393 -16.74 7.15 5.24
N GLN A 394 -15.62 6.58 4.79
CA GLN A 394 -14.27 7.14 4.97
C GLN A 394 -13.57 7.25 3.61
N LEU A 395 -13.41 8.48 3.11
CA LEU A 395 -12.88 8.77 1.77
C LEU A 395 -11.44 9.27 1.75
N ASP A 396 -10.86 9.59 2.91
CA ASP A 396 -9.50 10.10 3.06
C ASP A 396 -8.42 9.01 3.10
N GLN A 397 -8.81 7.73 3.14
CA GLN A 397 -7.89 6.60 3.19
C GLN A 397 -7.33 6.22 1.81
N GLY A 398 -6.00 6.06 1.76
CA GLY A 398 -5.26 5.49 0.63
C GLY A 398 -5.16 6.35 -0.61
N TRP A 399 -4.42 5.83 -1.60
CA TRP A 399 -4.11 6.57 -2.82
C TRP A 399 -5.37 6.95 -3.63
N ARG A 400 -6.50 6.24 -3.42
CA ARG A 400 -7.79 6.55 -4.06
C ARG A 400 -8.41 7.87 -3.59
N SER A 401 -7.99 8.39 -2.44
CA SER A 401 -8.36 9.71 -1.93
C SER A 401 -7.58 10.84 -2.61
N ARG A 402 -6.55 10.49 -3.40
CA ARG A 402 -5.55 11.41 -3.95
C ARG A 402 -5.70 11.60 -5.45
N GLY A 403 -6.04 12.82 -5.88
CA GLY A 403 -6.21 13.14 -7.30
C GLY A 403 -4.92 12.93 -8.11
N ILE A 404 -3.77 13.31 -7.54
CA ILE A 404 -2.46 13.17 -8.19
C ILE A 404 -2.04 11.71 -8.44
N LEU A 405 -2.52 10.78 -7.61
CA LEU A 405 -2.27 9.34 -7.75
C LEU A 405 -3.33 8.65 -8.62
N GLY A 406 -4.19 9.42 -9.30
CA GLY A 406 -5.28 8.89 -10.12
C GLY A 406 -6.48 8.38 -9.33
N GLY A 407 -6.69 8.89 -8.11
CA GLY A 407 -7.87 8.61 -7.29
C GLY A 407 -9.16 9.22 -7.84
N GLY A 408 -10.21 9.20 -7.01
CA GLY A 408 -11.52 9.78 -7.37
C GLY A 408 -12.55 8.76 -7.84
N VAL A 409 -13.83 9.13 -7.77
CA VAL A 409 -14.96 8.23 -8.09
C VAL A 409 -15.11 8.01 -9.60
N HIS A 410 -14.67 8.95 -10.44
CA HIS A 410 -14.74 8.80 -11.89
C HIS A 410 -13.81 7.69 -12.35
N VAL A 411 -12.54 7.73 -11.96
CA VAL A 411 -11.56 6.70 -12.35
C VAL A 411 -11.90 5.35 -11.72
N ASP A 412 -12.44 5.35 -10.50
CA ASP A 412 -12.71 4.10 -9.79
C ASP A 412 -14.02 3.41 -10.21
N LEU A 413 -15.14 4.15 -10.20
CA LEU A 413 -16.48 3.63 -10.51
C LEU A 413 -16.95 4.03 -11.90
N GLY A 414 -16.74 5.29 -12.29
CA GLY A 414 -17.17 5.86 -13.56
C GLY A 414 -16.53 5.19 -14.78
N TRP A 415 -15.27 4.76 -14.66
CA TRP A 415 -14.54 4.06 -15.72
C TRP A 415 -15.28 2.82 -16.20
N HIS A 416 -15.82 2.02 -15.28
CA HIS A 416 -16.60 0.83 -15.64
C HIS A 416 -17.90 1.17 -16.38
N LEU A 417 -18.58 2.26 -16.02
CA LEU A 417 -19.78 2.70 -16.73
C LEU A 417 -19.46 3.14 -18.15
N LEU A 418 -18.45 4.00 -18.28
CA LEU A 418 -17.99 4.53 -19.56
C LEU A 418 -17.54 3.39 -20.48
N ASP A 419 -16.79 2.44 -19.94
CA ASP A 419 -16.36 1.23 -20.66
C ASP A 419 -17.54 0.46 -21.25
N LEU A 420 -18.50 0.06 -20.43
CA LEU A 420 -19.64 -0.75 -20.87
C LEU A 420 -20.54 0.00 -21.85
N VAL A 421 -20.77 1.30 -21.64
CA VAL A 421 -21.60 2.11 -22.54
C VAL A 421 -20.95 2.24 -23.92
N LEU A 422 -19.64 2.54 -23.98
CA LEU A 422 -18.93 2.67 -25.26
C LEU A 422 -18.72 1.35 -25.99
N ASP A 423 -18.81 0.23 -25.26
CA ASP A 423 -18.76 -1.11 -25.81
C ASP A 423 -20.13 -1.61 -26.32
N LEU A 424 -21.21 -1.30 -25.61
CA LEU A 424 -22.59 -1.57 -26.05
C LEU A 424 -22.93 -0.76 -27.30
N LEU A 425 -22.44 0.48 -27.37
CA LEU A 425 -22.72 1.44 -28.44
C LEU A 425 -21.43 1.84 -29.16
N PRO A 426 -20.85 0.94 -29.97
CA PRO A 426 -19.67 1.26 -30.75
C PRO A 426 -20.02 2.33 -31.79
N GLY A 427 -19.38 3.49 -31.67
CA GLY A 427 -19.52 4.61 -32.59
C GLY A 427 -18.23 4.82 -33.40
N PRO A 428 -18.32 5.42 -34.61
CA PRO A 428 -17.19 5.60 -35.51
C PRO A 428 -16.15 6.61 -34.99
N GLN A 429 -16.52 7.41 -34.00
CA GLN A 429 -15.69 8.46 -33.43
C GLN A 429 -15.77 8.45 -31.90
N THR A 430 -14.85 9.17 -31.26
CA THR A 430 -14.88 9.34 -29.80
C THR A 430 -16.05 10.23 -29.39
N PRO A 431 -16.75 9.93 -28.29
CA PRO A 431 -17.79 10.78 -27.73
C PRO A 431 -17.40 12.24 -27.56
N VAL A 432 -18.37 13.12 -27.75
CA VAL A 432 -18.26 14.54 -27.41
C VAL A 432 -18.73 14.74 -25.98
N VAL A 433 -17.84 15.16 -25.08
CA VAL A 433 -18.22 15.58 -23.73
C VAL A 433 -18.88 16.96 -23.82
N ARG A 434 -20.19 17.05 -23.56
CA ARG A 434 -20.96 18.30 -23.59
C ARG A 434 -20.86 19.04 -22.26
N PHE A 435 -20.90 18.30 -21.18
CA PHE A 435 -20.85 18.81 -19.82
C PHE A 435 -20.27 17.77 -18.89
N SER A 436 -19.53 18.21 -17.89
CA SER A 436 -19.04 17.37 -16.82
C SER A 436 -18.80 18.22 -15.58
N GLU A 437 -19.34 17.79 -14.43
CA GLU A 437 -19.10 18.39 -13.12
C GLU A 437 -18.84 17.33 -12.03
N CYS A 438 -18.06 17.70 -11.01
CA CYS A 438 -17.71 16.84 -9.89
C CYS A 438 -17.99 17.55 -8.56
N LEU A 439 -18.15 16.77 -7.49
CA LEU A 439 -18.36 17.27 -6.13
C LEU A 439 -17.35 16.68 -5.16
N LEU A 440 -17.01 17.49 -4.14
CA LEU A 440 -16.33 17.10 -2.92
C LEU A 440 -17.19 17.60 -1.77
N THR A 441 -17.90 16.69 -1.12
CA THR A 441 -19.04 16.99 -0.25
C THR A 441 -18.76 16.76 1.24
N ARG A 442 -17.59 16.23 1.60
CA ARG A 442 -17.19 16.01 3.01
C ARG A 442 -16.06 16.94 3.43
N PRO A 443 -16.38 18.18 3.85
CA PRO A 443 -15.36 19.16 4.24
C PRO A 443 -14.55 18.76 5.48
N TYR A 444 -14.99 17.73 6.22
CA TYR A 444 -14.32 17.24 7.43
C TYR A 444 -13.36 16.06 7.16
N GLN A 445 -13.30 15.52 5.94
CA GLN A 445 -12.36 14.46 5.55
C GLN A 445 -11.27 15.03 4.65
N GLN A 446 -10.07 14.47 4.71
CA GLN A 446 -8.90 14.94 3.95
C GLN A 446 -8.70 14.15 2.65
N TYR A 447 -9.32 14.61 1.57
CA TYR A 447 -9.16 14.04 0.24
C TYR A 447 -9.23 15.14 -0.83
N ASP A 448 -8.54 14.94 -1.95
CA ASP A 448 -8.44 15.92 -3.05
C ASP A 448 -8.83 15.30 -4.41
N ALA A 449 -9.71 14.30 -4.36
CA ALA A 449 -10.32 13.67 -5.52
C ALA A 449 -11.85 13.69 -5.42
N GLU A 450 -12.58 13.59 -6.53
CA GLU A 450 -14.03 13.68 -6.51
C GLU A 450 -14.70 12.49 -5.80
N ASP A 451 -15.75 12.78 -5.01
CA ASP A 451 -16.59 11.74 -4.39
C ASP A 451 -17.85 11.43 -5.23
N THR A 452 -18.26 12.37 -6.07
CA THR A 452 -19.42 12.30 -6.95
C THR A 452 -19.10 13.01 -8.25
N TYR A 453 -19.50 12.44 -9.39
CA TYR A 453 -19.40 13.10 -10.69
C TYR A 453 -20.65 12.89 -11.54
N PHE A 454 -20.84 13.83 -12.47
CA PHE A 454 -21.87 13.80 -13.50
C PHE A 454 -21.23 14.15 -14.84
N ALA A 455 -21.58 13.43 -15.91
CA ALA A 455 -21.17 13.77 -17.26
C ALA A 455 -22.33 13.61 -18.25
N SER A 456 -22.44 14.54 -19.18
CA SER A 456 -23.29 14.46 -20.35
C SER A 456 -22.42 14.33 -21.60
N LEU A 457 -22.61 13.23 -22.31
CA LEU A 457 -21.89 12.87 -23.52
C LEU A 457 -22.85 12.86 -24.69
N LEU A 458 -22.32 13.07 -25.88
CA LEU A 458 -22.99 12.84 -27.14
C LEU A 458 -22.22 11.75 -27.89
N LEU A 459 -22.85 10.57 -28.05
CA LEU A 459 -22.26 9.40 -28.68
C LEU A 459 -22.49 9.48 -30.20
N PRO A 460 -21.42 9.51 -31.02
CA PRO A 460 -21.54 9.61 -32.47
C PRO A 460 -22.35 8.46 -33.07
N SER A 461 -23.35 8.80 -33.87
CA SER A 461 -24.15 7.79 -34.55
C SER A 461 -23.37 7.10 -35.68
N SER A 462 -23.55 5.79 -35.81
CA SER A 462 -22.87 4.96 -36.82
C SER A 462 -23.53 5.02 -38.20
N THR A 463 -24.77 5.52 -38.29
CA THR A 463 -25.57 5.56 -39.52
C THR A 463 -26.20 6.94 -39.71
N PRO A 464 -25.56 7.86 -40.46
CA PRO A 464 -26.24 9.08 -40.91
C PRO A 464 -27.52 8.72 -41.67
N PRO A 465 -28.66 9.43 -41.49
CA PRO A 465 -28.86 10.70 -40.77
C PRO A 465 -29.29 10.56 -39.29
N THR A 466 -29.15 9.38 -38.68
CA THR A 466 -29.56 9.16 -37.29
C THR A 466 -28.79 10.11 -36.37
N PRO A 467 -29.48 10.88 -35.49
CA PRO A 467 -28.82 11.82 -34.60
C PRO A 467 -27.90 11.10 -33.63
N ASP A 468 -26.89 11.81 -33.15
CA ASP A 468 -26.05 11.32 -32.07
C ASP A 468 -26.86 11.05 -30.80
N ILE A 469 -26.42 10.09 -29.99
CA ILE A 469 -27.17 9.59 -28.84
C ILE A 469 -26.71 10.33 -27.57
N PRO A 470 -27.59 11.09 -26.89
CA PRO A 470 -27.30 11.63 -25.56
C PRO A 470 -27.05 10.51 -24.55
N CYS A 471 -25.99 10.68 -23.76
CA CYS A 471 -25.64 9.75 -22.70
C CYS A 471 -25.32 10.51 -21.41
N TYR A 472 -25.93 10.08 -20.30
CA TYR A 472 -25.73 10.65 -18.98
C TYR A 472 -25.05 9.63 -18.08
N LEU A 473 -23.93 10.03 -17.48
CA LEU A 473 -23.17 9.22 -16.54
C LEU A 473 -23.23 9.86 -15.16
N LYS A 474 -23.41 9.03 -14.13
CA LYS A 474 -23.32 9.42 -12.73
C LYS A 474 -22.55 8.38 -11.95
N ALA A 475 -21.59 8.80 -11.13
CA ALA A 475 -21.11 7.94 -10.06
C ALA A 475 -20.96 8.70 -8.75
N SER A 476 -21.18 8.01 -7.63
CA SER A 476 -21.11 8.62 -6.30
C SER A 476 -20.69 7.61 -5.23
N ARG A 477 -19.85 8.07 -4.29
CA ARG A 477 -19.55 7.36 -3.03
C ARG A 477 -20.40 7.85 -1.85
N MET A 478 -21.40 8.69 -2.13
CA MET A 478 -22.27 9.32 -1.13
C MET A 478 -23.66 8.66 -1.05
N SER A 479 -23.97 7.71 -1.94
CA SER A 479 -25.29 7.10 -1.98
C SER A 479 -25.41 5.96 -0.97
N TYR A 480 -26.29 6.14 0.02
CA TYR A 480 -26.67 5.09 0.98
C TYR A 480 -27.37 3.90 0.33
N HIS A 481 -27.85 4.05 -0.91
CA HIS A 481 -28.36 2.96 -1.71
C HIS A 481 -27.31 2.56 -2.75
N LYS A 482 -26.78 1.34 -2.66
CA LYS A 482 -25.87 0.80 -3.66
C LYS A 482 -26.66 0.54 -4.95
N THR A 483 -26.22 1.13 -6.05
CA THR A 483 -26.88 0.98 -7.37
C THR A 483 -25.82 0.82 -8.44
N GLU A 484 -26.00 -0.15 -9.32
CA GLU A 484 -25.24 -0.25 -10.57
C GLU A 484 -26.23 -0.51 -11.70
N LYS A 485 -26.47 0.51 -12.52
CA LYS A 485 -27.57 0.55 -13.48
C LYS A 485 -27.17 1.14 -14.82
N ILE A 486 -27.61 0.51 -15.90
CA ILE A 486 -27.59 1.06 -17.26
C ILE A 486 -29.02 0.98 -17.82
N CYS A 487 -29.56 2.13 -18.19
CA CYS A 487 -30.86 2.29 -18.84
C CYS A 487 -30.66 2.78 -20.27
N ILE A 488 -31.23 2.07 -21.25
CA ILE A 488 -31.12 2.40 -22.67
C ILE A 488 -32.54 2.53 -23.21
N ILE A 489 -32.89 3.73 -23.67
CA ILE A 489 -34.20 4.05 -24.22
C ILE A 489 -34.09 4.03 -25.74
N GLY A 490 -34.97 3.28 -26.39
CA GLY A 490 -35.11 3.26 -27.85
C GLY A 490 -36.55 3.49 -28.30
N THR A 491 -36.75 3.57 -29.61
CA THR A 491 -38.06 3.86 -30.22
C THR A 491 -39.14 2.83 -29.88
N ASP A 492 -38.75 1.56 -29.72
CA ASP A 492 -39.68 0.43 -29.58
C ASP A 492 -39.64 -0.23 -28.20
N GLY A 493 -38.77 0.28 -27.31
CA GLY A 493 -38.68 -0.23 -25.95
C GLY A 493 -37.61 0.41 -25.09
N THR A 494 -37.41 -0.16 -23.90
CA THR A 494 -36.38 0.26 -22.95
C THR A 494 -35.71 -0.96 -22.33
N LEU A 495 -34.40 -0.95 -22.29
CA LEU A 495 -33.59 -1.93 -21.57
C LEU A 495 -33.06 -1.34 -20.28
N VAL A 496 -33.19 -2.10 -19.19
CA VAL A 496 -32.67 -1.72 -17.88
C VAL A 496 -31.87 -2.89 -17.33
N GLY A 497 -30.55 -2.73 -17.29
CA GLY A 497 -29.67 -3.63 -16.56
C GLY A 497 -29.37 -3.05 -15.20
N GLU A 498 -29.76 -3.74 -14.13
CA GLU A 498 -29.53 -3.32 -12.74
C GLU A 498 -29.09 -4.52 -11.91
N ASP A 499 -27.93 -4.39 -11.24
CA ASP A 499 -27.29 -5.46 -10.48
C ASP A 499 -27.12 -6.77 -11.27
N CYS A 500 -27.90 -7.82 -10.98
CA CYS A 500 -27.88 -9.10 -11.68
C CYS A 500 -29.16 -9.34 -12.50
N VAL A 501 -29.89 -8.29 -12.87
CA VAL A 501 -31.16 -8.39 -13.61
C VAL A 501 -31.11 -7.52 -14.85
N VAL A 502 -31.66 -8.02 -15.96
CA VAL A 502 -31.97 -7.24 -17.15
C VAL A 502 -33.47 -7.29 -17.42
N ASP A 503 -34.08 -6.12 -17.48
CA ASP A 503 -35.47 -5.94 -17.87
C ASP A 503 -35.57 -5.33 -19.27
N LEU A 504 -36.41 -5.93 -20.11
CA LEU A 504 -36.84 -5.37 -21.39
C LEU A 504 -38.30 -4.96 -21.29
N PHE A 505 -38.56 -3.68 -21.47
CA PHE A 505 -39.90 -3.12 -21.64
C PHE A 505 -40.13 -2.89 -23.14
N ALA A 506 -40.81 -3.82 -23.80
CA ALA A 506 -41.05 -3.76 -25.24
C ALA A 506 -42.50 -3.38 -25.55
N SER A 507 -42.70 -2.59 -26.61
CA SER A 507 -44.01 -2.22 -27.12
C SER A 507 -44.43 -3.16 -28.25
N PHE A 508 -45.62 -3.75 -28.13
CA PHE A 508 -46.25 -4.54 -29.20
C PHE A 508 -47.62 -3.93 -29.54
N GLU A 509 -48.21 -4.33 -30.67
CA GLU A 509 -49.59 -3.96 -31.01
C GLU A 509 -50.59 -4.33 -29.90
N SER A 510 -50.33 -5.43 -29.18
CA SER A 510 -51.14 -5.89 -28.03
C SER A 510 -50.93 -5.10 -26.73
N GLY A 511 -50.08 -4.07 -26.73
CA GLY A 511 -49.69 -3.31 -25.54
C GLY A 511 -48.25 -3.58 -25.08
N ARG A 512 -47.84 -2.89 -24.00
CA ARG A 512 -46.49 -2.99 -23.43
C ARG A 512 -46.31 -4.27 -22.61
N LYS A 513 -45.19 -4.96 -22.80
CA LYS A 513 -44.81 -6.14 -22.02
C LYS A 513 -43.44 -5.96 -21.38
N ARG A 514 -43.23 -6.59 -20.22
CA ARG A 514 -41.96 -6.68 -19.52
C ARG A 514 -41.43 -8.10 -19.62
N PHE A 515 -40.17 -8.24 -20.01
CA PHE A 515 -39.40 -9.48 -19.93
C PHE A 515 -38.23 -9.27 -18.97
N THR A 516 -37.95 -10.26 -18.14
CA THR A 516 -36.92 -10.17 -17.12
C THR A 516 -36.00 -11.38 -17.24
N LYS A 517 -34.69 -11.14 -17.30
CA LYS A 517 -33.67 -12.18 -17.18
C LYS A 517 -32.83 -11.93 -15.93
N THR A 518 -32.80 -12.93 -15.05
CA THR A 518 -31.82 -12.99 -13.96
C THR A 518 -30.50 -13.51 -14.52
N CYS A 519 -29.42 -12.78 -14.27
CA CYS A 519 -28.10 -13.02 -14.81
C CYS A 519 -27.18 -13.67 -13.77
N ALA A 520 -26.13 -14.34 -14.24
CA ALA A 520 -25.08 -14.91 -13.40
C ALA A 520 -24.37 -13.84 -12.55
N PRO A 521 -23.86 -14.21 -11.34
CA PRO A 521 -23.17 -13.28 -10.46
C PRO A 521 -21.80 -12.83 -11.02
N PRO A 522 -21.26 -11.69 -10.54
CA PRO A 522 -20.01 -11.11 -11.06
C PRO A 522 -18.78 -12.02 -11.00
N SER A 523 -18.70 -12.96 -10.04
CA SER A 523 -17.54 -13.86 -9.90
C SER A 523 -17.26 -14.70 -11.15
N VAL A 524 -18.31 -15.04 -11.91
CA VAL A 524 -18.18 -15.78 -13.18
C VAL A 524 -17.43 -14.96 -14.24
N SER A 525 -17.64 -13.65 -14.25
CA SER A 525 -17.04 -12.76 -15.25
C SER A 525 -15.52 -12.59 -15.10
N ILE A 526 -14.99 -12.67 -13.88
CA ILE A 526 -13.54 -12.59 -13.61
C ILE A 526 -12.83 -13.81 -14.20
N ASN A 527 -13.37 -15.02 -13.96
CA ASN A 527 -12.79 -16.24 -14.51
C ASN A 527 -12.82 -16.21 -16.04
N GLN A 528 -13.91 -15.74 -16.64
CA GLN A 528 -14.02 -15.64 -18.10
C GLN A 528 -13.00 -14.65 -18.69
N MET A 529 -12.79 -13.51 -18.04
CA MET A 529 -11.77 -12.53 -18.42
C MET A 529 -10.37 -13.16 -18.45
N LEU A 530 -10.01 -13.87 -17.37
CA LEU A 530 -8.71 -14.55 -17.25
C LEU A 530 -8.53 -15.64 -18.33
N LEU A 531 -9.58 -16.43 -18.59
CA LEU A 531 -9.57 -17.46 -19.63
C LEU A 531 -9.41 -16.86 -21.03
N ASN A 532 -10.11 -15.77 -21.33
CA ASN A 532 -10.00 -15.09 -22.61
C ASN A 532 -8.60 -14.49 -22.79
N PHE A 533 -8.04 -13.85 -21.74
CA PHE A 533 -6.67 -13.36 -21.80
C PHE A 533 -5.66 -14.50 -22.04
N ALA A 534 -5.79 -15.62 -21.33
CA ALA A 534 -4.94 -16.78 -21.53
C ALA A 534 -5.07 -17.40 -22.93
N GLN A 535 -6.25 -17.30 -23.56
CA GLN A 535 -6.45 -17.70 -24.95
C GLN A 535 -5.75 -16.74 -25.91
N GLU A 536 -5.94 -15.42 -25.75
CA GLU A 536 -5.33 -14.39 -26.60
C GLU A 536 -3.79 -14.44 -26.60
N VAL A 537 -3.19 -14.82 -25.47
CA VAL A 537 -1.74 -15.02 -25.33
C VAL A 537 -1.24 -16.18 -26.21
N ARG A 538 -2.06 -17.21 -26.43
CA ARG A 538 -1.68 -18.39 -27.24
C ARG A 538 -1.85 -18.16 -28.74
N GLU A 539 -2.52 -17.09 -29.15
CA GLU A 539 -2.74 -16.78 -30.55
C GLU A 539 -1.50 -16.13 -31.16
N GLU A 540 -1.07 -16.59 -32.34
CA GLU A 540 0.10 -16.04 -33.04
C GLU A 540 -0.06 -14.55 -33.40
N ARG A 541 -1.31 -14.14 -33.64
CA ARG A 541 -1.67 -12.76 -33.99
C ARG A 541 -2.83 -12.30 -33.13
N PRO A 542 -2.94 -10.99 -32.85
CA PRO A 542 -4.07 -10.46 -32.10
C PRO A 542 -5.41 -10.76 -32.80
N SER A 543 -6.39 -11.24 -32.03
CA SER A 543 -7.74 -11.47 -32.54
C SER A 543 -8.44 -10.15 -32.88
N SER A 544 -9.52 -10.22 -33.68
CA SER A 544 -10.36 -9.04 -33.92
C SER A 544 -11.02 -8.53 -32.63
N GLU A 545 -11.29 -9.41 -31.67
CA GLU A 545 -11.88 -9.04 -30.39
C GLU A 545 -10.86 -8.33 -29.49
N TYR A 546 -9.62 -8.81 -29.45
CA TYR A 546 -8.53 -8.11 -28.78
C TYR A 546 -8.33 -6.70 -29.36
N GLN A 547 -8.25 -6.58 -30.68
CA GLN A 547 -8.06 -5.27 -31.33
C GLN A 547 -9.23 -4.33 -31.00
N ARG A 548 -10.46 -4.84 -31.04
CA ARG A 548 -11.67 -4.09 -30.65
C ARG A 548 -11.61 -3.60 -29.20
N HIS A 549 -11.14 -4.43 -28.26
CA HIS A 549 -10.97 -4.04 -26.86
C HIS A 549 -9.83 -3.03 -26.65
N SER A 550 -8.73 -3.18 -27.39
CA SER A 550 -7.61 -2.24 -27.39
C SER A 550 -8.03 -0.85 -27.91
N ASP A 551 -8.81 -0.81 -28.98
CA ASP A 551 -9.38 0.42 -29.53
C ASP A 551 -10.43 1.04 -28.60
N LEU A 552 -11.21 0.20 -27.92
CA LEU A 552 -12.15 0.64 -26.89
C LEU A 552 -11.41 1.29 -25.71
N ASP A 553 -10.33 0.69 -25.21
CA ASP A 553 -9.51 1.24 -24.12
C ASP A 553 -9.00 2.65 -24.46
N LEU A 554 -8.59 2.88 -25.71
CA LEU A 554 -8.22 4.22 -26.20
C LEU A 554 -9.39 5.19 -26.19
N ARG A 555 -10.56 4.77 -26.68
CA ARG A 555 -11.78 5.62 -26.71
C ARG A 555 -12.25 5.99 -25.31
N VAL A 556 -12.23 5.04 -24.37
CA VAL A 556 -12.57 5.24 -22.97
C VAL A 556 -11.57 6.19 -22.33
N THR A 557 -10.26 5.97 -22.51
CA THR A 557 -9.21 6.84 -21.96
C THR A 557 -9.33 8.26 -22.46
N HIS A 558 -9.50 8.46 -23.77
CA HIS A 558 -9.65 9.80 -24.35
C HIS A 558 -10.92 10.51 -23.88
N THR A 559 -12.04 9.77 -23.76
CA THR A 559 -13.29 10.36 -23.23
C THR A 559 -13.13 10.71 -21.75
N SER A 560 -12.44 9.86 -20.99
CA SER A 560 -12.14 10.06 -19.57
C SER A 560 -11.26 11.29 -19.33
N GLU A 561 -10.19 11.48 -20.11
CA GLU A 561 -9.36 12.70 -20.08
C GLU A 561 -10.21 13.95 -20.32
N LYS A 562 -11.10 13.93 -21.33
CA LYS A 562 -11.98 15.07 -21.61
C LYS A 562 -12.96 15.36 -20.48
N ILE A 563 -13.58 14.34 -19.90
CA ILE A 563 -14.44 14.47 -18.72
C ILE A 563 -13.67 15.15 -17.60
N ARG A 564 -12.46 14.66 -17.30
CA ARG A 564 -11.63 15.17 -16.20
C ARG A 564 -11.09 16.57 -16.44
N SER A 565 -10.68 16.90 -17.66
CA SER A 565 -10.10 18.21 -18.01
C SER A 565 -11.01 19.40 -17.68
N SER A 566 -12.32 19.17 -17.60
CA SER A 566 -13.31 20.19 -17.24
C SER A 566 -13.26 20.63 -15.77
N TRP A 567 -12.70 19.79 -14.90
CA TRP A 567 -12.73 19.99 -13.45
C TRP A 567 -11.40 19.75 -12.75
N GLU A 568 -10.42 19.08 -13.37
CA GLU A 568 -9.09 18.85 -12.80
C GLU A 568 -8.40 20.12 -12.27
N PRO A 569 -8.46 21.27 -12.98
CA PRO A 569 -7.87 22.51 -12.47
C PRO A 569 -8.55 23.04 -11.18
N LYS A 570 -9.75 22.54 -10.84
CA LYS A 570 -10.49 22.93 -9.63
C LYS A 570 -10.00 22.19 -8.39
N PHE A 571 -9.26 21.09 -8.57
CA PHE A 571 -8.62 20.37 -7.47
C PHE A 571 -7.33 21.09 -7.11
N LYS A 572 -7.24 21.58 -5.88
CA LYS A 572 -5.95 21.94 -5.30
C LYS A 572 -5.37 20.65 -4.73
N PRO A 573 -4.25 20.13 -5.27
CA PRO A 573 -3.57 19.03 -4.65
C PRO A 573 -3.28 19.42 -3.21
N GLN A 574 -3.66 18.59 -2.24
CA GLN A 574 -3.12 18.75 -0.90
C GLN A 574 -1.60 18.54 -1.01
N THR A 575 -0.84 19.51 -0.54
CA THR A 575 0.63 19.48 -0.69
C THR A 575 1.19 18.30 0.09
N ALA A 576 2.36 17.79 -0.30
CA ALA A 576 3.04 16.69 0.42
C ALA A 576 3.25 16.94 1.93
N GLN A 577 3.14 18.18 2.40
CA GLN A 577 3.18 18.54 3.82
C GLN A 577 1.87 18.22 4.58
N ASP A 578 0.75 18.03 3.87
CA ASP A 578 -0.54 17.58 4.42
C ASP A 578 -0.72 16.04 4.34
N ILE A 579 0.32 15.34 3.84
CA ILE A 579 0.30 13.93 3.49
C ILE A 579 0.97 13.12 4.61
N GLY A 580 0.17 12.42 5.41
CA GLY A 580 0.60 11.16 6.02
C GLY A 580 0.87 10.15 4.90
N ASP A 581 1.96 9.40 5.03
CA ASP A 581 2.62 8.57 4.01
C ASP A 581 1.65 7.89 3.00
N PRO A 582 1.78 8.11 1.66
CA PRO A 582 0.85 7.57 0.65
C PRO A 582 0.91 6.04 0.48
N ILE A 583 1.84 5.36 1.15
CA ILE A 583 2.12 3.94 0.98
C ILE A 583 1.25 3.06 1.91
N SER A 584 0.66 3.63 2.95
CA SER A 584 -0.08 2.89 4.01
C SER A 584 -1.47 2.36 3.62
N ALA A 585 -1.94 2.55 2.38
CA ALA A 585 -3.25 2.05 2.00
C ALA A 585 -3.30 1.55 0.55
N ILE A 586 -2.77 0.33 0.40
CA ILE A 586 -3.22 -0.63 -0.59
C ILE A 586 -4.38 -1.40 0.08
N ASP A 587 -5.60 -0.98 -0.23
CA ASP A 587 -6.87 -1.69 0.02
C ASP A 587 -6.98 -2.91 -0.91
#